data_AF-A0A821KTL9-F1
#
_entry.id   AF-A0A821KTL9-F1
#
_cell.length_a   1.000
_cell.length_b   1.000
_cell.length_c   1.000
_cell.angle_alpha   90.00
_cell.angle_beta   90.00
_cell.angle_gamma   90.00
#
_symmetry.space_group_name_H-M   'P 1'
#
loop_
_entity.id
_entity.type
_entity.pdbx_description
1 polymer ?
#
loop_
_entity_poly.entity_id
_entity_poly.type
_entity_poly.pdbx_seq_one_letter_code
_entity_poly.pdbx_strand_id
1 'polypeptide(L)'
;MSDSIVEQIPSFVADYSSQYGSYTAQSYAIRNICKQPSIYPLYGDSTQALVFRTYGPWWINMPSYRETKKHFKRWENEFTSRDFIDILYSNLVYQCISVDIYETYNPGSLQVVYAGKEEQD
;
A
#
# COMPACT_ATOMS: atom_id res chain seq x y z
N MET A 1 24.72 -4.51 27.04
CA MET A 1 24.31 -3.72 25.87
C MET A 1 22.84 -3.39 26.10
N SER A 2 22.47 -2.11 26.15
CA SER A 2 21.05 -1.76 26.23
C SER A 2 20.41 -2.04 24.88
N ASP A 3 19.29 -2.75 24.86
CA ASP A 3 18.49 -2.86 23.65
C ASP A 3 18.01 -1.46 23.26
N SER A 4 18.55 -0.95 22.15
CA SER A 4 18.16 0.33 21.59
C SER A 4 16.99 0.11 20.64
N ILE A 5 15.86 0.75 20.90
CA ILE A 5 14.73 0.80 19.96
C ILE A 5 15.09 1.76 18.82
N VAL A 6 14.91 1.31 17.58
CA VAL A 6 15.15 2.11 16.38
C VAL A 6 13.87 2.15 15.55
N GLU A 7 13.38 3.35 15.32
CA GLU A 7 12.31 3.60 14.34
C GLU A 7 12.92 3.72 12.95
N GLN A 8 12.26 3.12 11.96
CA GLN A 8 12.72 3.14 10.57
C GLN A 8 11.56 3.41 9.62
N ILE A 9 11.85 4.18 8.57
CA ILE A 9 10.96 4.36 7.43
C ILE A 9 11.48 3.46 6.31
N PRO A 10 10.60 2.88 5.47
CA PRO A 10 11.01 2.12 4.31
C PRO A 10 11.99 2.92 3.45
N SER A 11 13.13 2.33 3.12
CA SER A 11 14.17 3.02 2.35
C SER A 11 14.11 2.71 0.86
N PHE A 12 13.49 1.59 0.50
CA PHE A 12 13.38 1.14 -0.89
C PHE A 12 12.08 0.37 -1.11
N VAL A 13 11.54 0.46 -2.33
CA VAL A 13 10.41 -0.34 -2.80
C VAL A 13 10.96 -1.38 -3.77
N ALA A 14 10.86 -2.66 -3.39
CA ALA A 14 11.38 -3.77 -4.18
C ALA A 14 10.44 -4.10 -5.35
N ASP A 15 9.15 -4.30 -5.05
CA ASP A 15 8.13 -4.58 -6.06
C ASP A 15 6.76 -4.07 -5.62
N TYR A 16 5.84 -3.93 -6.58
CA TYR A 16 4.47 -3.52 -6.31
C TYR A 16 3.55 -3.90 -7.46
N SER A 17 2.33 -4.31 -7.10
CA SER A 17 1.27 -4.65 -8.06
C SER A 17 0.80 -3.48 -8.92
N SER A 18 0.59 -2.30 -8.32
CA SER A 18 0.03 -1.15 -9.02
C SER A 18 0.35 0.18 -8.33
N GLN A 19 0.18 1.28 -9.07
CA GLN A 19 0.09 2.63 -8.52
C GLN A 19 -0.81 3.48 -9.42
N TYR A 20 -1.52 4.42 -8.82
CA TYR A 20 -2.41 5.32 -9.55
C TYR A 20 -1.61 6.38 -10.33
N GLY A 21 -0.56 6.93 -9.72
CA GLY A 21 0.38 7.82 -10.40
C GLY A 21 1.10 7.14 -11.57
N SER A 22 1.52 7.91 -12.57
CA SER A 22 2.48 7.40 -13.57
C SER A 22 3.85 7.12 -12.91
N TYR A 23 4.71 6.37 -13.59
CA TYR A 23 6.05 6.05 -13.08
C TYR A 23 6.87 7.28 -12.66
N THR A 24 6.68 8.41 -13.36
CA THR A 24 7.35 9.69 -13.06
C THR A 24 6.51 10.63 -12.21
N ALA A 25 5.23 10.33 -11.97
CA ALA A 25 4.32 11.20 -11.24
C ALA A 25 4.70 11.29 -9.78
N GLN A 26 4.57 12.47 -9.18
CA GLN A 26 4.77 12.65 -7.73
C GLN A 26 3.51 12.37 -6.90
N SER A 27 2.36 12.54 -7.53
CA SER A 27 1.07 12.33 -6.92
C SER A 27 0.70 10.86 -6.93
N TYR A 28 0.18 10.34 -5.82
CA TYR A 28 -0.40 9.00 -5.73
C TYR A 28 0.59 7.88 -6.12
N ALA A 29 1.87 8.11 -5.85
CA ALA A 29 2.97 7.30 -6.35
C ALA A 29 3.53 6.37 -5.26
N ILE A 30 4.00 5.20 -5.68
CA ILE A 30 4.56 4.16 -4.80
C ILE A 30 5.68 4.69 -3.91
N ARG A 31 6.54 5.55 -4.47
CA ARG A 31 7.68 6.12 -3.75
C ARG A 31 7.30 7.03 -2.58
N ASN A 32 6.03 7.41 -2.46
CA ASN A 32 5.58 8.18 -1.30
C ASN A 32 5.67 7.37 0.00
N ILE A 33 5.70 6.02 -0.07
CA ILE A 33 5.85 5.16 1.11
C ILE A 33 7.20 5.31 1.81
N CYS A 34 8.24 5.74 1.08
CA CYS A 34 9.59 5.94 1.61
C CYS A 34 9.79 7.35 2.21
N LYS A 35 8.71 8.13 2.36
CA LYS A 35 8.75 9.47 2.96
C LYS A 35 8.23 9.43 4.39
N GLN A 36 8.57 10.47 5.16
CA GLN A 36 7.98 10.65 6.48
C GLN A 36 6.45 10.78 6.39
N PRO A 37 5.70 10.14 7.29
CA PRO A 37 4.25 10.28 7.36
C PRO A 37 3.88 11.72 7.70
N SER A 38 3.20 12.41 6.80
CA SER A 38 2.80 13.83 6.94
C SER A 38 1.30 14.07 6.85
N ILE A 39 0.52 13.06 6.46
CA ILE A 39 -0.91 13.20 6.15
C ILE A 39 -1.76 12.87 7.37
N TYR A 40 -1.50 11.73 8.01
CA TYR A 40 -2.20 11.32 9.22
C TYR A 40 -1.98 12.36 10.35
N PRO A 41 -3.01 12.70 11.15
CA PRO A 41 -4.34 12.07 11.27
C PRO A 41 -5.40 12.64 10.31
N LEU A 42 -5.04 13.48 9.35
CA LEU A 42 -6.00 13.97 8.37
C LEU A 42 -6.45 12.84 7.45
N TYR A 43 -7.75 12.84 7.14
CA TYR A 43 -8.40 11.84 6.31
C TYR A 43 -8.88 12.47 5.00
N GLY A 44 -8.69 11.77 3.89
CA GLY A 44 -9.13 12.21 2.58
C GLY A 44 -8.15 11.84 1.47
N ASP A 45 -8.48 12.31 0.28
CA ASP A 45 -7.65 12.12 -0.90
C ASP A 45 -6.46 13.10 -0.85
N SER A 46 -5.24 12.56 -0.84
CA SER A 46 -4.00 13.34 -0.78
C SER A 46 -3.00 12.85 -1.81
N THR A 47 -2.49 13.77 -2.62
CA THR A 47 -1.47 13.48 -3.64
C THR A 47 -0.18 12.95 -3.03
N GLN A 48 0.08 13.23 -1.75
CA GLN A 48 1.26 12.72 -1.03
C GLN A 48 1.09 11.28 -0.56
N ALA A 49 -0.10 10.68 -0.66
CA ALA A 49 -0.33 9.28 -0.31
C ALA A 49 0.10 8.34 -1.46
N LEU A 50 0.20 7.06 -1.16
CA LEU A 50 0.16 5.99 -2.14
C LEU A 50 -1.30 5.61 -2.39
N VAL A 51 -1.69 5.48 -3.66
CA VAL A 51 -3.00 4.97 -4.06
C VAL A 51 -2.82 3.87 -5.11
N PHE A 52 -3.43 2.72 -4.87
CA PHE A 52 -3.48 1.61 -5.83
C PHE A 52 -4.61 1.81 -6.84
N ARG A 53 -4.49 1.23 -8.04
CA ARG A 53 -5.49 1.43 -9.11
C ARG A 53 -6.81 0.73 -8.86
N THR A 54 -6.77 -0.36 -8.11
CA THR A 54 -7.87 -1.31 -7.99
C THR A 54 -8.83 -0.99 -6.85
N TYR A 55 -8.49 0.00 -5.99
CA TYR A 55 -9.30 0.48 -4.84
C TYR A 55 -9.88 -0.64 -3.96
N GLY A 56 -9.47 -1.91 -4.11
CA GLY A 56 -10.16 -3.07 -3.55
C GLY A 56 -11.58 -3.30 -4.08
N PRO A 57 -12.23 -4.42 -3.69
CA PRO A 57 -13.58 -4.78 -4.16
C PRO A 57 -14.72 -4.07 -3.40
N TRP A 58 -14.46 -3.10 -2.52
CA TRP A 58 -15.48 -2.55 -1.61
C TRP A 58 -16.71 -1.98 -2.34
N TRP A 59 -16.51 -1.38 -3.51
CA TRP A 59 -17.56 -0.80 -4.33
C TRP A 59 -18.48 -1.86 -4.94
N ILE A 60 -18.05 -3.12 -5.05
CA ILE A 60 -18.87 -4.27 -5.45
C ILE A 60 -19.84 -4.66 -4.33
N ASN A 61 -19.43 -4.48 -3.08
CA ASN A 61 -20.22 -4.82 -1.89
C ASN A 61 -21.23 -3.72 -1.49
N MET A 62 -21.27 -2.59 -2.19
CA MET A 62 -22.18 -1.48 -1.87
C MET A 62 -23.63 -1.80 -2.30
N PRO A 63 -24.67 -1.43 -1.53
CA PRO A 63 -26.07 -1.66 -1.90
C PRO A 63 -26.48 -1.00 -3.23
N SER A 64 -25.79 0.07 -3.61
CA SER A 64 -25.99 0.79 -4.87
C SER A 64 -25.28 0.14 -6.06
N TYR A 65 -24.40 -0.84 -5.83
CA TYR A 65 -23.71 -1.53 -6.91
C TYR A 65 -24.71 -2.21 -7.83
N ARG A 66 -24.59 -1.93 -9.12
CA ARG A 66 -25.32 -2.62 -10.18
C ARG A 66 -24.31 -3.08 -11.20
N GLU A 67 -24.26 -4.39 -11.43
CA GLU A 67 -23.43 -4.94 -12.50
C GLU A 67 -23.94 -4.38 -13.83
N THR A 68 -23.20 -3.45 -14.40
CA THR A 68 -23.54 -2.90 -15.71
C THR A 68 -23.16 -3.92 -16.76
N LYS A 69 -24.15 -4.51 -17.45
CA LYS A 69 -23.97 -5.30 -18.69
C LYS A 69 -23.48 -4.44 -19.86
N LYS A 70 -22.50 -3.57 -19.65
CA LYS A 70 -21.91 -2.77 -20.73
C LYS A 70 -20.93 -3.68 -21.47
N HIS A 71 -21.00 -3.65 -22.81
CA HIS A 71 -20.13 -4.38 -23.76
C HIS A 71 -18.64 -3.98 -23.73
N PHE A 72 -18.15 -3.42 -22.62
CA PHE A 72 -16.74 -3.22 -22.40
C PHE A 72 -16.24 -4.49 -21.69
N LYS A 73 -15.36 -5.25 -22.33
CA LYS A 73 -14.57 -6.29 -21.64
C LYS A 73 -13.76 -5.58 -20.55
N ARG A 74 -14.31 -5.48 -19.35
CA ARG A 74 -13.47 -5.32 -18.16
C ARG A 74 -12.80 -6.66 -18.00
N TRP A 75 -11.46 -6.66 -18.00
CA TRP A 75 -10.75 -7.83 -17.52
C TRP A 75 -11.18 -8.01 -16.07
N GLU A 76 -11.87 -9.14 -15.86
CA GLU A 76 -11.87 -9.91 -14.62
C GLU A 76 -12.89 -9.54 -13.54
N ASN A 77 -14.00 -10.29 -13.51
CA ASN A 77 -14.74 -10.61 -12.28
C ASN A 77 -14.02 -11.71 -11.45
N GLU A 78 -12.90 -12.26 -11.95
CA GLU A 78 -12.08 -13.29 -11.27
C GLU A 78 -10.76 -12.74 -10.69
N PHE A 79 -10.41 -11.49 -10.97
CA PHE A 79 -9.18 -10.88 -10.48
C PHE A 79 -9.45 -10.19 -9.16
N THR A 80 -9.27 -10.94 -8.10
CA THR A 80 -8.89 -10.36 -6.82
C THR A 80 -7.49 -9.79 -6.97
N SER A 81 -7.40 -8.53 -7.41
CA SER A 81 -6.20 -7.75 -7.19
C SER A 81 -6.02 -7.61 -5.69
N ARG A 82 -5.19 -8.48 -5.11
CA ARG A 82 -4.58 -8.21 -3.82
C ARG A 82 -3.42 -7.28 -4.13
N ASP A 83 -3.72 -5.98 -4.17
CA ASP A 83 -2.66 -5.00 -4.31
C ASP A 83 -1.63 -5.28 -3.22
N PHE A 84 -0.39 -5.47 -3.62
CA PHE A 84 0.75 -5.65 -2.73
C PHE A 84 1.80 -4.59 -3.02
N ILE A 85 2.62 -4.37 -2.00
CA ILE A 85 3.85 -3.62 -2.06
C ILE A 85 4.89 -4.36 -1.22
N ASP A 86 6.07 -4.53 -1.80
CA ASP A 86 7.25 -5.08 -1.12
C ASP A 86 8.24 -3.96 -0.87
N ILE A 87 8.67 -3.83 0.38
CA ILE A 87 9.51 -2.74 0.86
C ILE A 87 10.69 -3.26 1.66
N LEU A 88 11.80 -2.54 1.58
CA LEU A 88 13.01 -2.83 2.32
C LEU A 88 13.32 -1.70 3.31
N TYR A 89 13.96 -2.08 4.42
CA TYR A 89 14.46 -1.16 5.44
C TYR A 89 15.98 -1.15 5.40
N SER A 90 16.59 -0.01 5.72
CA SER A 90 18.05 0.14 5.64
C SER A 90 18.82 -0.70 6.65
N ASN A 91 18.27 -0.92 7.85
CA ASN A 91 18.95 -1.67 8.89
C ASN A 91 18.19 -2.97 9.20
N LEU A 92 18.93 -4.07 9.27
CA LEU A 92 18.43 -5.34 9.78
C LEU A 92 18.14 -5.19 11.28
N VAL A 93 16.89 -5.44 11.67
CA VAL A 93 16.45 -5.46 13.07
C VAL A 93 16.24 -6.90 13.52
N TYR A 94 16.68 -7.21 14.74
CA TYR A 94 16.55 -8.56 15.30
C TYR A 94 15.12 -8.89 15.73
N GLN A 95 14.38 -7.87 16.20
CA GLN A 95 13.00 -8.00 16.65
C GLN A 95 12.17 -6.83 16.13
N CYS A 96 11.04 -7.14 15.50
CA CYS A 96 10.03 -6.16 15.13
C CYS A 96 9.09 -5.95 16.33
N ILE A 97 9.11 -4.74 16.91
CA ILE A 97 8.28 -4.40 18.08
C ILE A 97 6.88 -3.96 17.62
N SER A 98 6.81 -3.07 16.63
CA SER A 98 5.57 -2.55 16.06
C SER A 98 5.74 -2.25 14.58
N VAL A 99 4.62 -2.24 13.86
CA VAL A 99 4.52 -1.77 12.48
C VAL A 99 3.36 -0.80 12.42
N ASP A 100 3.65 0.46 12.13
CA ASP A 100 2.65 1.53 12.06
C ASP A 100 2.27 1.77 10.59
N ILE A 101 1.00 1.54 10.26
CA ILE A 101 0.47 1.68 8.90
C ILE A 101 -0.64 2.73 8.92
N TYR A 102 -0.42 3.81 8.18
CA TYR A 102 -1.32 4.97 8.17
C TYR A 102 -2.25 4.94 6.95
N GLU A 103 -3.45 4.42 7.12
CA GLU A 103 -4.51 4.45 6.10
C GLU A 103 -5.29 5.77 6.17
N THR A 104 -5.23 6.58 5.11
CA THR A 104 -5.77 7.96 5.12
C THR A 104 -7.01 8.17 4.25
N TYR A 105 -7.38 7.22 3.39
CA TYR A 105 -8.54 7.35 2.50
C TYR A 105 -9.56 6.21 2.56
N ASN A 106 -9.13 4.97 2.84
CA ASN A 106 -10.01 3.82 3.01
C ASN A 106 -9.44 2.89 4.09
N PRO A 107 -9.81 3.08 5.37
CA PRO A 107 -9.23 2.34 6.49
C PRO A 107 -9.76 0.90 6.48
N GLY A 108 -8.93 -0.05 6.91
CA GLY A 108 -9.23 -1.48 6.85
C GLY A 108 -9.00 -2.10 5.48
N SER A 109 -8.29 -1.42 4.57
CA SER A 109 -7.87 -1.98 3.28
C SER A 109 -6.71 -2.96 3.44
N LEU A 110 -5.83 -2.74 4.43
CA LEU A 110 -4.77 -3.68 4.79
C LEU A 110 -5.35 -5.00 5.29
N GLN A 111 -5.00 -6.10 4.63
CA GLN A 111 -5.47 -7.45 4.97
C GLN A 111 -4.40 -8.30 5.66
N VAL A 112 -3.14 -8.16 5.25
CA VAL A 112 -2.04 -9.01 5.71
C VAL A 112 -0.72 -8.27 5.66
N VAL A 113 0.16 -8.58 6.61
CA VAL A 113 1.55 -8.12 6.64
C VAL A 113 2.44 -9.35 6.73
N TYR A 114 3.39 -9.44 5.80
CA TYR A 114 4.47 -10.42 5.84
C TYR A 114 5.76 -9.71 6.20
N ALA A 115 6.58 -10.35 7.04
CA ALA A 115 7.90 -9.85 7.40
C ALA A 115 8.90 -11.00 7.32
N GLY A 116 10.03 -10.75 6.67
CA GLY A 116 11.04 -11.76 6.42
C GLY A 116 12.38 -11.12 6.06
N LYS A 117 13.40 -11.96 5.91
CA LYS A 117 14.66 -11.55 5.30
C LYS A 117 14.54 -11.77 3.80
N GLU A 118 15.16 -10.90 3.02
CA GLU A 118 15.36 -11.13 1.60
C GLU A 118 16.23 -12.39 1.44
N GLU A 119 15.73 -13.41 0.75
CA GLU A 119 16.54 -14.58 0.40
C GLU A 119 17.56 -14.13 -0.67
N GLN A 120 18.85 -14.32 -0.37
CA GLN A 120 19.90 -14.16 -1.37
C GLN A 120 19.97 -15.47 -2.17
N ASP A 121 19.51 -15.43 -3.41
CA ASP A 121 19.74 -16.50 -4.41
C ASP A 121 21.23 -16.67 -4.74
#